data_AF-A0A950VK33-F1
#
_entry.id   AF-A0A950VK33-F1
#
_cell.length_a   1.000
_cell.length_b   1.000
_cell.length_c   1.000
_cell.angle_alpha   90.00
_cell.angle_beta   90.00
_cell.angle_gamma   90.00
#
_symmetry.space_group_name_H-M   'P 1'
#
loop_
_entity.id
_entity.type
_entity.pdbx_description
1 polymer ?
#
loop_
_entity_poly.entity_id
_entity_poly.type
_entity_poly.pdbx_seq_one_letter_code
_entity_poly.pdbx_strand_id
1 'polypeptide(L)'
;AERRHPAFAADNHPVNVNLGTIEGGEWNSSVPTRARIGLRVGVMPGYSCRQVARDIEAVVAEAAAGLNGARATVAFKGFMADGCVFPPEQPIARAVSALHQEVTGQELRHYAAPGLTDARFYTLYQGTQATCYGPDSENIHGIDESVGLESLRQVTHVLALTIAGWCGLERA
;
A
#
# COMPACT_ATOMS: atom_id res chain seq x y z
N ALA A 1 -16.63 -12.36 -4.36
CA ALA A 1 -16.74 -11.59 -5.62
C ALA A 1 -17.45 -10.24 -5.45
N GLU A 2 -18.40 -10.09 -4.51
CA GLU A 2 -19.34 -8.95 -4.50
C GLU A 2 -18.83 -7.59 -3.98
N ARG A 3 -17.56 -7.45 -3.57
CA ARG A 3 -17.09 -6.22 -2.91
C ARG A 3 -15.67 -5.81 -3.33
N ARG A 4 -15.35 -5.98 -4.61
CA ARG A 4 -14.08 -5.56 -5.20
C ARG A 4 -14.20 -4.10 -5.65
N HIS A 5 -13.25 -3.25 -5.26
CA HIS A 5 -13.22 -1.86 -5.73
C HIS A 5 -12.96 -1.82 -7.25
N PRO A 6 -13.66 -0.97 -8.03
CA PRO A 6 -13.53 -0.94 -9.50
C PRO A 6 -12.11 -0.76 -10.02
N ALA A 7 -11.28 0.01 -9.30
CA ALA A 7 -9.88 0.24 -9.66
C ALA A 7 -9.02 -1.05 -9.71
N PHE A 8 -9.48 -2.13 -9.07
CA PHE A 8 -8.82 -3.43 -9.04
C PHE A 8 -9.60 -4.49 -9.86
N ALA A 9 -10.55 -4.09 -10.72
CA ALA A 9 -11.42 -5.03 -11.43
C ALA A 9 -10.64 -6.03 -12.30
N ALA A 10 -9.57 -5.57 -12.95
CA ALA A 10 -8.70 -6.38 -13.80
C ALA A 10 -7.75 -7.30 -13.02
N ASP A 11 -7.57 -7.08 -11.71
CA ASP A 11 -6.65 -7.86 -10.91
C ASP A 11 -7.31 -9.17 -10.45
N ASN A 12 -6.69 -10.30 -10.75
CA ASN A 12 -7.20 -11.59 -10.29
C ASN A 12 -7.19 -11.68 -8.75
N HIS A 13 -6.13 -11.13 -8.12
CA HIS A 13 -5.89 -11.21 -6.68
C HIS A 13 -5.49 -9.84 -6.09
N PRO A 14 -6.45 -8.92 -5.88
CA PRO A 14 -6.13 -7.54 -5.45
C PRO A 14 -5.88 -7.39 -3.94
N VAL A 15 -6.21 -8.40 -3.14
CA VAL A 15 -5.95 -8.43 -1.70
C VAL A 15 -4.95 -9.52 -1.41
N ASN A 16 -3.68 -9.13 -1.23
CA ASN A 16 -2.60 -10.05 -0.91
C ASN A 16 -2.63 -10.44 0.58
N VAL A 17 -2.56 -11.74 0.85
CA VAL A 17 -2.23 -12.32 2.17
C VAL A 17 -0.83 -12.89 2.07
N ASN A 18 0.12 -12.27 2.79
CA ASN A 18 1.53 -12.66 2.75
C ASN A 18 1.96 -13.27 4.08
N LEU A 19 2.46 -14.51 4.06
CA LEU A 19 3.22 -15.11 5.16
C LEU A 19 4.66 -14.65 5.05
N GLY A 20 5.01 -13.63 5.83
CA GLY A 20 6.33 -13.03 5.81
C GLY A 20 7.34 -13.74 6.71
N THR A 21 6.90 -14.32 7.82
CA THR A 21 7.78 -15.08 8.73
C THR A 21 7.07 -16.26 9.37
N ILE A 22 7.84 -17.29 9.70
CA ILE A 22 7.43 -18.39 10.57
C ILE A 22 8.59 -18.72 11.50
N GLU A 23 8.31 -18.80 12.79
CA GLU A 23 9.29 -19.10 13.84
C GLU A 23 8.66 -20.08 14.83
N GLY A 24 9.39 -21.08 15.29
CA GLY A 24 8.91 -22.03 16.29
C GLY A 24 9.84 -23.22 16.46
N GLY A 25 9.73 -23.87 17.62
CA GLY A 25 10.59 -24.98 18.00
C GLY A 25 11.93 -24.54 18.56
N GLU A 26 12.44 -25.34 19.49
CA GLU A 26 13.65 -25.03 20.27
C GLU A 26 14.73 -26.11 20.12
N TRP A 27 14.36 -27.34 19.79
CA TRP A 27 15.28 -28.48 19.74
C TRP A 27 14.79 -29.58 18.78
N ASN A 28 15.70 -30.19 18.01
CA ASN A 28 15.37 -31.17 16.97
C ASN A 28 14.69 -32.45 17.48
N SER A 29 14.95 -32.83 18.74
CA SER A 29 14.36 -34.03 19.36
C SER A 29 13.20 -33.71 20.32
N SER A 30 12.64 -32.50 20.25
CA SER A 30 11.52 -32.07 21.09
C SER A 30 10.31 -31.71 20.23
N VAL A 31 9.11 -32.03 20.71
CA VAL A 31 7.87 -31.53 20.11
C VAL A 31 7.79 -30.01 20.37
N PRO A 32 7.66 -29.15 19.34
CA PRO A 32 7.55 -27.71 19.53
C PRO A 32 6.35 -27.33 20.40
N THR A 33 6.55 -26.42 21.36
CA THR A 33 5.48 -25.97 22.25
C THR A 33 4.80 -24.67 21.79
N ARG A 34 5.44 -23.95 20.86
CA ARG A 34 4.95 -22.68 20.31
C ARG A 34 5.45 -22.45 18.89
N ALA A 35 4.60 -21.80 18.09
CA ALA A 35 5.00 -21.17 16.84
C ALA A 35 4.40 -19.76 16.75
N ARG A 36 5.02 -18.93 15.91
CA ARG A 36 4.56 -17.59 15.54
C ARG A 36 4.63 -17.46 14.04
N ILE A 37 3.54 -17.01 13.44
CA ILE A 37 3.45 -16.70 12.02
C ILE A 37 3.26 -15.18 11.88
N GLY A 38 4.13 -14.55 11.10
CA GLY A 38 4.02 -13.15 10.71
C GLY A 38 3.26 -13.03 9.40
N LEU A 39 2.11 -12.36 9.42
CA LEU A 39 1.25 -12.16 8.26
C LEU A 39 1.07 -10.66 7.94
N ARG A 40 0.94 -10.33 6.65
CA ARG A 40 0.39 -9.06 6.18
C ARG A 40 -0.84 -9.35 5.33
N VAL A 41 -1.96 -8.71 5.64
CA VAL A 41 -3.20 -8.81 4.88
C VAL A 41 -3.53 -7.45 4.28
N GLY A 42 -3.81 -7.40 2.98
CA GLY A 42 -4.27 -6.19 2.30
C GLY A 42 -5.68 -5.77 2.74
N VAL A 43 -5.97 -4.47 2.69
CA VAL A 43 -7.29 -3.92 2.98
C VAL A 43 -7.80 -3.24 1.71
N MET A 44 -8.94 -3.70 1.19
CA MET A 44 -9.58 -3.13 0.00
C MET A 44 -10.22 -1.78 0.34
N PRO A 45 -10.09 -0.74 -0.51
CA PRO A 45 -10.88 0.49 -0.35
C PRO A 45 -12.39 0.20 -0.23
N GLY A 46 -13.05 0.88 0.70
CA GLY A 46 -14.44 0.59 1.11
C GLY A 46 -14.55 -0.33 2.32
N TYR A 47 -13.45 -0.91 2.79
CA TYR A 47 -13.37 -1.63 4.06
C TYR A 47 -12.46 -0.89 5.04
N SER A 48 -12.86 -0.87 6.30
CA SER A 48 -11.95 -0.45 7.37
C SER A 48 -11.02 -1.59 7.75
N CYS A 49 -9.77 -1.27 8.09
CA CYS A 49 -8.80 -2.21 8.65
C CYS A 49 -9.35 -2.88 9.93
N ARG A 50 -10.21 -2.19 10.69
CA ARG A 50 -10.89 -2.75 11.86
C ARG A 50 -11.93 -3.82 11.52
N GLN A 51 -12.63 -3.71 10.40
CA GLN A 51 -13.51 -4.79 9.92
C GLN A 51 -12.67 -6.00 9.52
N VAL A 52 -11.63 -5.77 8.70
CA VAL A 52 -10.73 -6.85 8.26
C VAL A 52 -10.05 -7.55 9.44
N ALA A 53 -9.64 -6.81 10.47
CA ALA A 53 -9.09 -7.39 11.68
C ALA A 53 -10.07 -8.34 12.39
N ARG A 54 -11.35 -7.95 12.53
CA ARG A 54 -12.38 -8.83 13.10
C ARG A 54 -12.62 -10.07 12.24
N ASP A 55 -12.60 -9.92 10.92
CA ASP A 55 -12.74 -11.04 9.99
C ASP A 55 -11.57 -12.03 10.16
N ILE A 56 -10.34 -11.52 10.32
CA ILE A 56 -9.15 -12.35 10.60
C ILE A 56 -9.29 -13.06 11.94
N GLU A 57 -9.71 -12.37 13.00
CA GLU A 57 -9.92 -12.97 14.32
C GLU A 57 -10.96 -14.11 14.27
N ALA A 58 -12.06 -13.90 13.54
CA ALA A 58 -13.09 -14.92 13.36
C ALA A 58 -12.56 -16.16 12.63
N VAL A 59 -11.84 -15.98 11.51
CA VAL A 59 -11.25 -17.08 10.75
C VAL A 59 -10.23 -17.87 11.58
N VAL A 60 -9.40 -17.17 12.36
CA VAL A 60 -8.42 -17.83 13.25
C VAL A 60 -9.12 -18.58 14.38
N ALA A 61 -10.19 -18.02 14.95
CA ALA A 61 -10.95 -18.68 16.01
C ALA A 61 -11.63 -19.96 15.51
N GLU A 62 -12.20 -19.93 14.30
CA GLU A 62 -12.77 -21.10 13.64
C GLU A 62 -11.72 -22.19 13.41
N ALA A 63 -10.57 -21.82 12.82
CA ALA A 63 -9.47 -22.76 12.60
C ALA A 63 -8.91 -23.33 13.92
N ALA A 64 -8.87 -22.51 14.98
CA ALA A 64 -8.37 -22.91 16.29
C ALA A 64 -9.24 -23.99 16.95
N ALA A 65 -10.53 -24.10 16.61
CA ALA A 65 -11.41 -25.14 17.15
C ALA A 65 -10.97 -26.56 16.74
N GLY A 66 -10.21 -26.69 15.64
CA GLY A 66 -9.61 -27.95 15.21
C GLY A 66 -8.29 -28.31 15.89
N LEU A 67 -7.72 -27.42 16.72
CA LEU A 67 -6.45 -27.65 17.39
C LEU A 67 -6.64 -28.47 18.67
N ASN A 68 -6.27 -29.74 18.65
CA ASN A 68 -6.37 -30.61 19.82
C ASN A 68 -5.36 -30.19 20.92
N GLY A 69 -5.82 -29.43 21.92
CA GLY A 69 -5.02 -29.01 23.07
C GLY A 69 -4.11 -27.79 22.86
N ALA A 70 -4.05 -27.22 21.65
CA ALA A 70 -3.27 -26.01 21.36
C ALA A 70 -4.17 -24.77 21.28
N ARG A 71 -3.59 -23.59 21.55
CA ARG A 71 -4.28 -22.30 21.49
C ARG A 71 -3.69 -21.45 20.36
N ALA A 72 -4.55 -20.75 19.62
CA ALA A 72 -4.15 -19.73 18.67
C ALA A 72 -4.62 -18.35 19.15
N THR A 73 -3.76 -17.35 19.05
CA THR A 73 -4.07 -15.96 19.40
C THR A 73 -3.60 -15.03 18.30
N VAL A 74 -4.40 -14.03 17.96
CA VAL A 74 -4.06 -13.00 16.96
C VAL A 74 -3.56 -11.75 17.65
N ALA A 75 -2.56 -11.09 17.08
CA ALA A 75 -2.11 -9.77 17.52
C ALA A 75 -1.77 -8.90 16.32
N PHE A 76 -2.36 -7.71 16.25
CA PHE A 76 -2.10 -6.72 15.20
C PHE A 76 -0.97 -5.79 15.64
N LYS A 77 0.26 -6.09 15.20
CA LYS A 77 1.48 -5.37 15.63
C LYS A 77 2.08 -4.44 14.58
N GLY A 78 1.44 -4.35 13.41
CA GLY A 78 1.89 -3.54 12.28
C GLY A 78 0.82 -2.57 11.82
N PHE A 79 0.75 -2.35 10.51
CA PHE A 79 -0.20 -1.41 9.93
C PHE A 79 -1.65 -1.82 10.16
N MET A 80 -2.40 -0.91 10.80
CA MET A 80 -3.86 -0.86 10.79
C MET A 80 -4.27 0.30 9.88
N ALA A 81 -4.19 0.05 8.56
CA ALA A 81 -4.33 1.08 7.53
C ALA A 81 -5.56 0.83 6.66
N ASP A 82 -6.44 1.83 6.60
CA ASP A 82 -7.57 1.85 5.67
C ASP A 82 -7.07 2.12 4.24
N GLY A 83 -7.78 1.59 3.25
CA GLY A 83 -7.55 1.90 1.84
C GLY A 83 -7.89 3.36 1.54
N CYS A 84 -7.17 3.98 0.60
CA CYS A 84 -7.35 5.39 0.22
C CYS A 84 -7.46 5.53 -1.29
N VAL A 85 -8.25 6.50 -1.73
CA VAL A 85 -8.39 6.89 -3.14
C VAL A 85 -7.96 8.34 -3.27
N PHE A 86 -7.11 8.63 -4.25
CA PHE A 86 -6.69 9.99 -4.62
C PHE A 86 -7.37 10.35 -5.94
N PRO A 87 -8.40 11.22 -5.95
CA PRO A 87 -9.11 11.56 -7.18
C PRO A 87 -8.18 12.25 -8.20
N PRO A 88 -8.07 11.77 -9.45
CA PRO A 88 -7.20 12.40 -10.46
C PRO A 88 -7.65 13.81 -10.85
N GLU A 89 -8.92 14.17 -10.58
CA GLU A 89 -9.51 15.46 -10.90
C GLU A 89 -9.17 16.56 -9.91
N GLN A 90 -8.59 16.22 -8.75
CA GLN A 90 -8.25 17.21 -7.74
C GLN A 90 -7.12 18.14 -8.26
N PRO A 91 -7.13 19.43 -7.88
CA PRO A 91 -6.16 20.42 -8.32
C PRO A 91 -4.70 19.96 -8.36
N ILE A 92 -4.18 19.36 -7.27
CA ILE A 92 -2.77 18.94 -7.21
C ILE A 92 -2.47 17.78 -8.18
N ALA A 93 -3.40 16.86 -8.40
CA ALA A 93 -3.20 15.75 -9.34
C ALA A 93 -3.22 16.23 -10.80
N ARG A 94 -4.10 17.17 -11.13
CA ARG A 94 -4.15 17.80 -12.47
C ARG A 94 -2.87 18.58 -12.76
N ALA A 95 -2.37 19.35 -11.80
CA ALA A 95 -1.12 20.11 -11.95
C ALA A 95 0.06 19.18 -12.26
N VAL A 96 0.23 18.11 -11.48
CA VAL A 96 1.29 17.11 -11.70
C VAL A 96 1.13 16.41 -13.05
N SER A 97 -0.10 16.03 -13.44
CA SER A 97 -0.36 15.32 -14.70
C SER A 97 -0.04 16.19 -15.92
N ALA A 98 -0.43 17.47 -15.89
CA ALA A 98 -0.14 18.42 -16.96
C ALA A 98 1.37 18.68 -17.10
N LEU A 99 2.06 18.92 -15.98
CA LEU A 99 3.51 19.14 -15.97
C LEU A 99 4.29 17.88 -16.35
N HIS A 100 3.80 16.69 -15.98
CA HIS A 100 4.39 15.45 -16.46
C HIS A 100 4.34 15.37 -17.99
N GLN A 101 3.18 15.57 -18.60
CA GLN A 101 3.03 15.59 -20.06
C GLN A 101 3.94 16.63 -20.74
N GLU A 102 4.08 17.82 -20.15
CA GLU A 102 4.95 18.87 -20.68
C GLU A 102 6.44 18.47 -20.63
N VAL A 103 6.89 17.89 -19.52
CA VAL A 103 8.29 17.53 -19.30
C VAL A 103 8.69 16.25 -20.05
N THR A 104 7.81 15.24 -20.12
CA THR A 104 8.13 13.92 -20.66
C THR A 104 7.60 13.72 -22.09
N GLY A 105 6.63 14.54 -22.52
CA GLY A 105 5.90 14.34 -23.76
C GLY A 105 4.92 13.16 -23.73
N GLN A 106 4.70 12.52 -22.57
CA GLN A 106 3.86 11.34 -22.41
C GLN A 106 2.76 11.55 -21.37
N GLU A 107 1.62 10.89 -21.57
CA GLU A 107 0.51 10.99 -20.61
C GLU A 107 0.87 10.27 -19.32
N LEU A 108 0.51 10.87 -18.18
CA LEU A 108 0.77 10.26 -16.88
C LEU A 108 -0.04 8.97 -16.73
N ARG A 109 0.66 7.85 -16.49
CA ARG A 109 0.03 6.57 -16.18
C ARG A 109 -0.58 6.59 -14.78
N HIS A 110 -1.90 6.38 -14.70
CA HIS A 110 -2.61 6.15 -13.45
C HIS A 110 -2.77 4.64 -13.20
N TYR A 111 -2.54 4.20 -11.96
CA TYR A 111 -2.74 2.79 -11.58
C TYR A 111 -3.15 2.67 -10.11
N ALA A 112 -3.79 1.55 -9.77
CA ALA A 112 -4.10 1.18 -8.39
C ALA A 112 -2.92 0.40 -7.79
N ALA A 113 -2.40 0.87 -6.66
CA ALA A 113 -1.29 0.20 -5.98
C ALA A 113 -1.81 -0.79 -4.91
N PRO A 114 -1.36 -2.06 -4.88
CA PRO A 114 -1.67 -3.02 -3.80
C PRO A 114 -0.86 -2.77 -2.50
N GLY A 115 -0.13 -1.66 -2.45
CA GLY A 115 0.64 -1.15 -1.32
C GLY A 115 -0.02 0.08 -0.67
N LEU A 116 0.49 0.46 0.51
CA LEU A 116 0.07 1.67 1.20
C LEU A 116 1.08 2.80 0.95
N THR A 117 0.61 4.04 1.06
CA THR A 117 1.45 5.24 1.06
C THR A 117 0.99 6.17 2.16
N ASP A 118 1.87 7.05 2.64
CA ASP A 118 1.53 7.97 3.75
C ASP A 118 0.70 9.17 3.29
N ALA A 119 0.59 9.40 1.98
CA ALA A 119 -0.38 10.34 1.40
C ALA A 119 -1.81 10.12 1.94
N ARG A 120 -2.15 8.88 2.31
CA ARG A 120 -3.45 8.53 2.90
C ARG A 120 -3.77 9.32 4.17
N PHE A 121 -2.77 9.69 4.98
CA PHE A 121 -3.05 10.40 6.24
C PHE A 121 -3.62 11.78 6.00
N TYR A 122 -3.07 12.49 5.01
CA TYR A 122 -3.54 13.83 4.61
C TYR A 122 -4.98 13.77 4.11
N THR A 123 -5.28 12.82 3.22
CA THR A 123 -6.61 12.69 2.62
C THR A 123 -7.66 12.16 3.61
N LEU A 124 -7.35 11.11 4.37
CA LEU A 124 -8.35 10.46 5.23
C LEU A 124 -8.59 11.20 6.55
N TYR A 125 -7.58 11.88 7.10
CA TYR A 125 -7.65 12.39 8.48
C TYR A 125 -7.42 13.89 8.63
N GLN A 126 -6.92 14.57 7.59
CA GLN A 126 -6.63 16.01 7.66
C GLN A 126 -7.47 16.86 6.69
N GLY A 127 -8.25 16.22 5.81
CA GLY A 127 -9.02 16.93 4.78
C GLY A 127 -8.12 17.62 3.74
N THR A 128 -6.87 17.19 3.63
CA THR A 128 -5.86 17.79 2.75
C THR A 128 -5.76 16.98 1.47
N GLN A 129 -5.83 17.66 0.32
CA GLN A 129 -5.61 17.02 -0.98
C GLN A 129 -4.18 16.48 -1.07
N ALA A 130 -4.03 15.24 -1.51
CA ALA A 130 -2.73 14.62 -1.71
C ALA A 130 -2.77 13.71 -2.93
N THR A 131 -1.64 13.62 -3.64
CA THR A 131 -1.42 12.64 -4.71
C THR A 131 -0.13 11.87 -4.44
N CYS A 132 0.02 10.70 -5.06
CA CYS A 132 1.24 9.91 -4.97
C CYS A 132 1.84 9.79 -6.37
N TYR A 133 3.00 10.42 -6.58
CA TYR A 133 3.69 10.52 -7.86
C TYR A 133 5.18 10.26 -7.65
N GLY A 134 5.81 9.54 -8.56
CA GLY A 134 7.20 9.11 -8.41
C GLY A 134 7.75 8.47 -9.69
N PRO A 135 9.03 8.06 -9.66
CA PRO A 135 9.70 7.47 -10.82
C PRO A 135 9.27 6.03 -11.08
N ASP A 136 9.65 5.54 -12.25
CA ASP A 136 9.59 4.11 -12.56
C ASP A 136 10.68 3.36 -11.79
N SER A 137 10.25 2.32 -11.09
CA SER A 137 11.09 1.47 -10.27
C SER A 137 10.77 0.01 -10.55
N GLU A 138 11.76 -0.85 -10.37
CA GLU A 138 11.65 -2.29 -10.53
C GLU A 138 11.97 -2.98 -9.20
N ASN A 139 11.31 -4.12 -8.94
CA ASN A 139 11.56 -4.97 -7.79
C ASN A 139 11.53 -4.25 -6.43
N ILE A 140 10.60 -3.31 -6.22
CA ILE A 140 10.43 -2.65 -4.92
C ILE A 140 10.26 -3.71 -3.82
N HIS A 141 11.09 -3.64 -2.76
CA HIS A 141 11.20 -4.64 -1.69
C HIS A 141 11.71 -6.03 -2.14
N GLY A 142 12.32 -6.11 -3.31
CA GLY A 142 12.88 -7.33 -3.90
C GLY A 142 14.40 -7.29 -3.97
N ILE A 143 14.98 -8.39 -4.46
CA ILE A 143 16.37 -8.42 -4.86
C ILE A 143 16.52 -7.59 -6.14
N ASP A 144 17.65 -6.90 -6.28
CA ASP A 144 17.94 -6.02 -7.42
C ASP A 144 16.88 -4.91 -7.59
N GLU A 145 16.39 -4.36 -6.46
CA GLU A 145 15.58 -3.14 -6.44
C GLU A 145 16.33 -2.01 -7.16
N SER A 146 15.67 -1.38 -8.13
CA SER A 146 16.28 -0.34 -8.93
C SER A 146 15.28 0.73 -9.38
N VAL A 147 15.82 1.87 -9.84
CA VAL A 147 15.05 3.02 -10.32
C VAL A 147 15.65 3.53 -11.63
N GLY A 148 14.79 3.93 -12.57
CA GLY A 148 15.23 4.52 -13.83
C GLY A 148 15.80 5.92 -13.62
N LEU A 149 17.08 6.13 -13.92
CA LEU A 149 17.74 7.43 -13.71
C LEU A 149 17.11 8.56 -14.55
N GLU A 150 16.68 8.25 -15.78
CA GLU A 150 15.97 9.23 -16.61
C GLU A 150 14.58 9.56 -16.03
N SER A 151 13.84 8.54 -15.59
CA SER A 151 12.53 8.72 -14.94
C SER A 151 12.68 9.56 -13.66
N LEU A 152 13.72 9.31 -12.86
CA LEU A 152 14.05 10.10 -11.68
C LEU A 152 14.36 11.57 -12.01
N ARG A 153 15.13 11.83 -13.07
CA ARG A 153 15.43 13.19 -13.55
C ARG A 153 14.16 13.92 -13.99
N GLN A 154 13.29 13.24 -14.75
CA GLN A 154 12.02 13.79 -15.22
C GLN A 154 11.08 14.11 -14.04
N VAL A 155 10.92 13.17 -13.11
CA VAL A 155 10.11 13.36 -11.89
C VAL A 155 10.63 14.53 -11.07
N THR A 156 11.96 14.67 -10.93
CA THR A 156 12.56 15.82 -10.24
C THR A 156 12.15 17.14 -10.89
N HIS A 157 12.18 17.23 -12.22
CA HIS A 157 11.78 18.43 -12.95
C HIS A 157 10.28 18.72 -12.75
N VAL A 158 9.41 17.70 -12.88
CA VAL A 158 7.96 17.84 -12.65
C VAL A 158 7.65 18.32 -11.24
N LEU A 159 8.30 17.75 -10.23
CA LEU A 159 8.11 18.16 -8.83
C LEU A 159 8.55 19.61 -8.60
N ALA A 160 9.71 20.02 -9.14
CA ALA A 160 10.20 21.38 -9.04
C ALA A 160 9.22 22.39 -9.69
N LEU A 161 8.76 22.10 -10.90
CA LEU A 161 7.76 22.93 -11.59
C LEU A 161 6.42 22.94 -10.87
N THR A 162 6.00 21.81 -10.30
CA THR A 162 4.77 21.73 -9.51
C THR A 162 4.85 22.64 -8.31
N ILE A 163 5.96 22.60 -7.55
CA ILE A 163 6.16 23.47 -6.38
C ILE A 163 6.19 24.94 -6.81
N ALA A 164 6.92 25.28 -7.86
CA ALA A 164 7.02 26.64 -8.40
C ALA A 164 5.65 27.19 -8.85
N GLY A 165 4.88 26.39 -9.59
CA GLY A 165 3.56 26.78 -10.08
C GLY A 165 2.50 26.81 -8.99
N TRP A 166 2.59 25.93 -8.00
CA TRP A 166 1.62 25.83 -6.91
C TRP A 166 1.80 26.92 -5.86
N CYS A 167 3.05 27.20 -5.46
CA CYS A 167 3.36 28.15 -4.40
C CYS A 167 3.66 29.57 -4.94
N GLY A 168 4.03 29.68 -6.22
CA GLY A 168 4.64 30.89 -6.77
C GLY A 168 6.15 30.95 -6.47
N LEU A 169 6.82 31.91 -7.11
CA LEU A 169 8.25 32.16 -6.96
C LEU A 169 8.49 33.58 -6.49
N GLU A 170 9.50 33.75 -5.63
CA GLU A 170 10.05 35.05 -5.23
C GLU A 170 11.44 35.24 -5.84
N ARG A 171 11.88 36.49 -5.99
CA ARG A 171 13.25 36.78 -6.40
C ARG A 171 14.19 36.49 -5.22
N ALA A 172 15.36 35.93 -5.53
CA ALA A 172 16.43 35.71 -4.57
C ALA A 172 17.06 37.02 -4.09
#